data_AF-A0A382LLU7-F1
#
_entry.id   AF-A0A382LLU7-F1
#
_cell.length_a   1.000
_cell.length_b   1.000
_cell.length_c   1.000
_cell.angle_alpha   90.00
_cell.angle_beta   90.00
_cell.angle_gamma   90.00
#
_symmetry.space_group_name_H-M   'P 1'
#
loop_
_entity.id
_entity.type
_entity.pdbx_description
1 polymer ?
#
loop_
_entity_poly.entity_id
_entity_poly.type
_entity_poly.pdbx_seq_one_letter_code
_entity_poly.pdbx_strand_id
1 'polypeptide(L)'
;MKQFLMIICGTYFFLYLLGFIIPQETNHPVLQRLSKPVTIAHQGGNKIYPDESLMAFTNAVDMGIQVLEVDIHRTRDGIIVINHDLTIDRLTDSSG
;
A
#
# COMPACT_ATOMS: atom_id res chain seq x y z
N MET A 1 -2.36 -39.20 -7.66
CA MET A 1 -2.72 -37.95 -6.95
C MET A 1 -1.52 -37.19 -6.37
N LYS A 2 -0.66 -37.79 -5.53
CA LYS A 2 0.48 -37.07 -4.92
C LYS A 2 1.49 -36.48 -5.93
N GLN A 3 1.89 -37.26 -6.95
CA GLN A 3 2.79 -36.78 -8.01
C GLN A 3 2.21 -35.61 -8.81
N PHE A 4 0.93 -35.69 -9.17
CA PHE A 4 0.23 -34.63 -9.88
C PHE A 4 0.18 -33.33 -9.06
N LEU A 5 -0.10 -33.43 -7.76
CA LEU A 5 -0.09 -32.29 -6.84
C LEU A 5 1.31 -31.65 -6.71
N MET A 6 2.37 -32.47 -6.62
CA MET A 6 3.74 -31.94 -6.57
C MET A 6 4.12 -31.17 -7.84
N ILE A 7 3.68 -31.63 -9.01
CA ILE A 7 3.93 -30.93 -10.27
C ILE A 7 3.22 -29.58 -10.29
N ILE A 8 1.97 -29.51 -9.85
CA ILE A 8 1.22 -28.24 -9.74
C ILE A 8 1.91 -27.27 -8.79
N CYS A 9 2.23 -27.70 -7.57
CA CYS A 9 2.91 -26.86 -6.58
C CYS A 9 4.29 -26.41 -7.06
N GLY A 10 5.06 -27.32 -7.68
CA GLY A 10 6.38 -27.01 -8.24
C GLY A 10 6.30 -26.00 -9.38
N THR A 11 5.30 -26.14 -10.26
CA THR A 11 5.06 -25.19 -11.36
C THR A 11 4.66 -23.83 -10.82
N TYR A 12 3.74 -23.78 -9.86
CA TYR A 12 3.32 -22.53 -9.22
C TYR A 12 4.49 -21.82 -8.51
N PHE A 13 5.30 -22.57 -7.75
CA PHE A 13 6.48 -22.03 -7.09
C PHE A 13 7.52 -21.53 -8.10
N PHE A 14 7.76 -22.27 -9.17
CA PHE A 14 8.67 -21.86 -10.23
C PHE A 14 8.20 -20.58 -10.94
N LEU A 15 6.91 -20.47 -11.27
CA LEU A 15 6.32 -19.26 -11.85
C LEU A 15 6.39 -18.07 -10.88
N TYR A 16 6.16 -18.30 -9.59
CA TYR A 16 6.33 -17.29 -8.54
C TYR A 16 7.77 -16.76 -8.50
N LEU A 17 8.77 -17.65 -8.53
CA LEU A 17 10.18 -17.26 -8.57
C LEU A 17 10.57 -16.51 -9.86
N LEU A 18 10.03 -16.94 -11.02
CA LEU A 18 10.23 -16.22 -12.28
C LEU A 18 9.72 -14.77 -12.21
N GLY A 19 8.67 -14.50 -11.43
CA GLY A 19 8.15 -13.15 -11.19
C GLY A 19 9.19 -12.18 -10.61
N PHE A 20 10.16 -12.67 -9.81
CA PHE A 20 11.24 -11.83 -9.26
C PHE A 20 12.33 -11.49 -10.27
N ILE A 21 12.42 -12.22 -11.39
CA ILE A 21 13.39 -11.96 -12.46
C ILE A 21 12.86 -10.86 -13.40
N ILE A 22 11.55 -10.62 -13.42
CA ILE A 22 10.92 -9.56 -14.21
C ILE A 22 11.28 -8.19 -13.57
N PRO A 23 11.98 -7.30 -14.29
CA PRO A 23 12.29 -5.97 -13.77
C PRO A 23 11.01 -5.22 -13.38
N GLN A 24 10.95 -4.78 -12.12
CA GLN A 24 9.84 -3.97 -11.61
C GLN A 24 10.12 -2.50 -11.92
N GLU A 25 9.93 -2.11 -13.18
CA GLU A 25 10.04 -0.71 -13.60
C GLU A 25 8.68 -0.01 -13.49
N THR A 26 8.71 1.26 -13.09
CA THR A 26 7.51 2.10 -13.00
C THR A 26 7.64 3.31 -13.89
N ASN A 27 6.55 3.66 -14.57
CA ASN A 27 6.44 4.88 -15.37
C ASN A 27 5.85 6.05 -14.56
N HIS A 28 5.72 5.91 -13.24
CA HIS A 28 5.14 6.95 -12.41
C HIS A 28 6.06 8.19 -12.37
N PRO A 29 5.59 9.38 -12.78
CA PRO A 29 6.44 10.55 -13.02
C PRO A 29 7.13 11.05 -11.75
N VAL A 30 6.53 10.83 -10.58
CA VAL A 30 7.15 11.16 -9.29
C VAL A 30 8.22 10.13 -8.91
N LEU A 31 7.93 8.83 -9.07
CA LEU A 31 8.83 7.78 -8.59
C LEU A 31 10.10 7.68 -9.43
N GLN A 32 10.02 8.01 -10.73
CA GLN A 32 11.19 8.09 -11.61
C GLN A 32 12.22 9.15 -11.19
N ARG A 33 11.82 10.15 -10.40
CA ARG A 33 12.69 11.24 -9.95
C ARG A 33 13.31 10.96 -8.58
N LEU A 34 12.96 9.86 -7.93
CA LEU A 34 13.42 9.51 -6.59
C LEU A 34 14.56 8.50 -6.66
N SER A 35 15.50 8.60 -5.72
CA SER A 35 16.54 7.59 -5.53
C SER A 35 15.91 6.26 -5.06
N LYS A 36 16.27 5.16 -5.72
CA LYS A 36 15.87 3.80 -5.34
C LYS A 36 16.75 3.27 -4.16
N PRO A 37 16.22 2.44 -3.25
CA PRO A 37 14.81 2.05 -3.14
C PRO A 37 13.94 3.23 -2.70
N VAL A 38 12.71 3.30 -3.22
CA VAL A 38 11.76 4.34 -2.82
C VAL A 38 11.02 3.89 -1.56
N THR A 39 11.03 4.73 -0.53
CA THR A 39 10.24 4.53 0.68
C THR A 39 8.87 5.18 0.55
N ILE A 40 7.82 4.41 0.86
CA ILE A 40 6.42 4.84 0.75
C ILE A 40 5.74 4.60 2.09
N ALA A 41 5.21 5.65 2.71
CA ALA A 41 4.46 5.58 3.96
C ALA A 41 3.03 5.18 3.67
N HIS A 42 2.79 3.87 3.56
CA HIS A 42 1.46 3.28 3.40
C HIS A 42 0.53 3.76 4.51
N GLN A 43 -0.53 4.47 4.13
CA GLN A 43 -1.52 5.13 4.99
C GLN A 43 -0.90 6.04 6.06
N GLY A 44 0.24 6.65 5.73
CA GLY A 44 1.02 7.49 6.65
C GLY A 44 1.98 6.74 7.57
N GLY A 45 2.18 5.42 7.38
CA GLY A 45 3.16 4.63 8.13
C GLY A 45 2.53 3.73 9.21
N ASN A 46 1.41 3.08 8.85
CA ASN A 46 0.62 2.10 9.61
C ASN A 46 1.17 1.63 10.95
N LYS A 47 0.28 1.57 11.96
CA LYS A 47 0.52 1.01 13.31
C LYS A 47 1.37 1.85 14.26
N ILE A 48 1.88 3.01 13.82
CA ILE A 48 2.58 3.97 14.70
C ILE A 48 1.60 5.03 15.21
N TYR A 49 0.82 5.60 14.30
CA TYR A 49 -0.23 6.57 14.55
C TYR A 49 -1.52 6.13 13.84
N PRO A 50 -2.69 6.71 14.17
CA PRO A 50 -3.91 6.43 13.43
C PRO A 50 -3.67 6.65 11.92
N ASP A 51 -3.97 5.63 11.13
CA ASP A 51 -3.76 5.63 9.69
C ASP A 51 -4.46 6.85 9.04
N GLU A 52 -3.90 7.37 7.94
CA GLU A 52 -4.47 8.49 7.17
C GLU A 52 -4.68 9.79 7.96
N SER A 53 -4.05 9.92 9.14
CA SER A 53 -4.12 11.12 9.97
C SER A 53 -2.94 12.06 9.73
N LEU A 54 -3.13 13.35 10.05
CA LEU A 54 -2.05 14.33 10.01
C LEU A 54 -0.87 13.92 10.91
N MET A 55 -1.14 13.19 11.99
CA MET A 55 -0.11 12.69 12.91
C MET A 55 0.76 11.62 12.25
N ALA A 56 0.15 10.68 11.52
CA ALA A 56 0.85 9.67 10.75
C ALA A 56 1.74 10.31 9.67
N PHE A 57 1.18 11.24 8.89
CA PHE A 57 1.93 11.95 7.85
C PHE A 57 3.07 12.80 8.40
N THR A 58 2.85 13.52 9.50
CA THR A 58 3.89 14.33 10.14
C THR A 58 5.05 13.44 10.56
N ASN A 59 4.76 12.30 11.21
CA ASN A 59 5.78 11.33 11.58
C ASN A 59 6.53 10.76 10.37
N ALA A 60 5.83 10.42 9.29
CA ALA A 60 6.46 9.93 8.07
C ALA A 60 7.42 10.97 7.46
N VAL A 61 7.04 12.25 7.48
CA VAL A 61 7.90 13.36 7.05
C VAL A 61 9.13 13.50 7.97
N ASP A 62 8.94 13.46 9.29
CA ASP A 62 10.01 13.55 10.27
C ASP A 62 11.01 12.37 10.17
N MET A 63 10.53 11.20 9.77
CA MET A 63 11.35 10.02 9.47
C MET A 63 12.08 10.09 8.13
N GLY A 64 11.83 11.12 7.31
CA GLY A 64 12.44 11.28 5.99
C GLY A 64 11.92 10.31 4.92
N ILE A 65 10.67 9.85 5.05
CA ILE A 65 10.04 9.00 4.03
C ILE A 65 9.81 9.80 2.74
N GLN A 66 10.07 9.17 1.58
CA GLN A 66 10.09 9.88 0.29
C GLN A 66 8.69 10.12 -0.29
N VAL A 67 7.71 9.29 0.05
CA VAL A 67 6.35 9.36 -0.48
C VAL A 67 5.33 9.12 0.64
N LEU A 68 4.35 10.01 0.74
CA LEU A 68 3.13 9.79 1.51
C LEU A 68 2.10 9.12 0.60
N GLU A 69 1.57 7.98 1.04
CA GLU A 69 0.50 7.28 0.34
C GLU A 69 -0.81 7.53 1.07
N VAL A 70 -1.88 7.67 0.30
CA VAL A 70 -3.22 8.06 0.77
C VAL A 70 -4.29 7.29 0.01
N ASP A 71 -5.25 6.76 0.74
CA ASP A 71 -6.46 6.15 0.21
C ASP A 71 -7.60 7.17 0.09
N ILE A 72 -8.23 7.29 -1.09
CA ILE A 72 -9.28 8.29 -1.34
C ILE A 72 -10.67 7.67 -1.48
N HIS A 73 -11.66 8.29 -0.84
CA HIS A 73 -13.08 8.01 -1.05
C HIS A 73 -13.87 9.31 -1.22
N ARG A 74 -15.16 9.15 -1.49
CA ARG A 74 -16.09 10.26 -1.66
C ARG A 74 -17.29 10.10 -0.72
N THR A 75 -17.60 11.15 0.02
CA THR A 75 -18.80 11.21 0.86
C THR A 75 -20.08 11.25 0.02
N ARG A 76 -21.24 11.06 0.66
CA ARG A 76 -22.56 11.11 0.00
C ARG A 76 -22.85 12.44 -0.69
N ASP A 77 -22.39 13.55 -0.11
CA ASP A 77 -22.51 14.91 -0.64
C ASP A 77 -21.38 15.28 -1.62
N GLY A 78 -20.50 14.32 -1.98
CA GLY A 78 -19.54 14.46 -3.06
C GLY A 78 -18.16 14.98 -2.65
N ILE A 79 -17.89 15.16 -1.35
CA ILE A 79 -16.62 15.62 -0.82
C ILE A 79 -15.60 14.49 -0.85
N ILE A 80 -14.39 14.78 -1.33
CA ILE A 80 -13.27 13.83 -1.29
C ILE A 80 -12.70 13.80 0.12
N VAL A 81 -12.53 12.59 0.64
CA VAL A 81 -11.97 12.32 1.97
C VAL A 81 -10.89 11.26 1.86
N ILE A 82 -10.04 11.19 2.88
CA ILE A 82 -9.00 10.18 3.00
C ILE A 82 -9.48 9.12 4.00
N ASN A 83 -9.58 7.89 3.56
CA ASN A 83 -9.96 6.71 4.36
C ASN A 83 -9.64 5.46 3.55
N HIS A 84 -9.17 4.39 4.15
CA HIS A 84 -8.89 3.17 3.37
C HIS A 84 -10.14 2.33 3.11
N ASP A 85 -10.90 2.10 4.17
CA ASP A 85 -12.01 1.18 4.14
C ASP A 85 -13.23 1.81 3.45
N LEU A 86 -14.17 0.97 3.02
CA LEU A 86 -15.46 1.45 2.53
C LEU A 86 -16.32 2.05 3.65
N THR A 87 -16.03 1.71 4.91
CA THR A 87 -16.74 2.18 6.09
C THR A 87 -15.78 2.86 7.08
N ILE A 88 -16.31 3.57 8.06
CA ILE A 88 -15.52 4.32 9.06
C ILE A 88 -15.28 3.55 10.38
N ASP A 89 -15.84 2.35 10.51
CA ASP A 89 -15.92 1.57 11.74
C ASP A 89 -14.55 1.22 12.36
N ARG A 90 -13.52 1.02 11.52
CA ARG A 90 -12.20 0.60 12.01
C ARG A 90 -11.43 1.71 12.72
N LEU A 91 -11.60 2.96 12.28
CA LEU A 91 -10.74 4.09 12.68
C LEU A 91 -11.51 5.20 13.41
N THR A 92 -12.82 5.06 13.62
CA THR A 92 -13.65 6.07 14.27
C THR A 92 -14.58 5.44 15.29
N ASP A 93 -15.14 6.26 16.18
CA ASP A 93 -16.17 5.85 17.15
C ASP A 93 -17.58 5.76 16.52
N SER A 94 -17.67 5.84 15.20
CA SER A 94 -18.92 5.82 14.43
C SER A 94 -18.93 4.63 13.46
N SER A 95 -20.11 4.31 12.94
CA SER A 95 -20.32 3.19 12.02
C SER A 95 -20.95 3.67 10.72
N GLY A 96 -20.60 3.02 9.60
CA GLY A 96 -21.22 3.28 8.30
C GLY A 96 -20.22 3.35 7.15
#